data_AF-A0A133PRF9-F1
#
_entry.id   AF-A0A133PRF9-F1
#
_cell.length_a   1.000
_cell.length_b   1.000
_cell.length_c   1.000
_cell.angle_alpha   90.00
_cell.angle_beta   90.00
_cell.angle_gamma   90.00
#
_symmetry.space_group_name_H-M   'P 1'
#
loop_
_entity.id
_entity.type
_entity.pdbx_description
1 polymer ?
#
loop_
_entity_poly.entity_id
_entity_poly.type
_entity_poly.pdbx_seq_one_letter_code
_entity_poly.pdbx_strand_id
1 'polypeptide(L)'
;NGFVSNYWYDTDGERTVKTSGENEAIYVNSEFSGGNTGTARFSLYVSPYLVAGQGGKYTKHIYVDSQRIVSKLGDLASYGADPRRIPYAGNEADGLTINYKDKYAKQLQSIKDNYKAFDLPFNGKDNDDYVNGQGFCCNDGTPEAAQARARTRAVNGNFKPNDDYEKMQFYYHPDHLGSSSYITNLDGEVAQHIEYVPFGEVFIEERNNTWNTPYLFNAKEFDEETGMYYYGARYYEPRLSLWMSVDRFAENYPNIASYCFSANNPIG
;
A
#
# COMPACT_ATOMS: atom_id res chain seq x y z
N ASN A 1 15.86 11.12 15.90
CA ASN A 1 15.45 11.11 14.47
C ASN A 1 15.61 9.71 13.95
N GLY A 2 14.49 8.99 13.81
CA GLY A 2 14.48 7.62 13.32
C GLY A 2 13.48 7.49 12.18
N PHE A 3 13.81 6.65 11.20
CA PHE A 3 12.82 6.16 10.25
C PHE A 3 12.10 4.99 10.91
N VAL A 4 10.77 5.04 10.96
CA VAL A 4 9.95 4.03 11.61
C VAL A 4 9.01 3.42 10.58
N SER A 5 8.94 2.10 10.56
CA SER A 5 8.01 1.33 9.75
C SER A 5 7.05 0.57 10.67
N ASN A 6 5.75 0.71 10.41
CA ASN A 6 4.68 0.08 11.17
C ASN A 6 3.88 -0.85 10.25
N TYR A 7 3.44 -1.97 10.82
CA TYR A 7 2.71 -3.01 10.12
C TYR A 7 1.48 -3.42 10.92
N TRP A 8 0.33 -3.52 10.27
CA TRP A 8 -0.91 -4.01 10.88
C TRP A 8 -1.35 -5.29 10.17
N TYR A 9 -1.84 -6.22 10.98
CA TYR A 9 -2.29 -7.53 10.54
C TYR A 9 -3.74 -7.73 10.98
N ASP A 10 -4.49 -8.48 10.19
CA ASP A 10 -5.83 -8.93 10.58
C ASP A 10 -5.77 -10.12 11.57
N THR A 11 -6.94 -10.67 11.88
CA THR A 11 -7.08 -11.81 12.78
C THR A 11 -6.48 -13.11 12.24
N ASP A 12 -6.30 -13.21 10.93
CA ASP A 12 -5.74 -14.37 10.25
C ASP A 12 -4.21 -14.25 10.08
N GLY A 13 -3.65 -13.09 10.44
CA GLY A 13 -2.22 -12.81 10.36
C GLY A 13 -1.78 -12.24 9.01
N GLU A 14 -2.72 -11.86 8.13
CA GLU A 14 -2.41 -11.21 6.87
C GLU A 14 -2.17 -9.71 7.06
N ARG A 15 -1.13 -9.19 6.41
CA ARG A 15 -0.77 -7.78 6.48
C ARG A 15 -1.79 -6.95 5.72
N THR A 16 -2.48 -6.05 6.42
CA THR A 16 -3.50 -5.17 5.85
C THR A 16 -2.99 -3.75 5.64
N VAL A 17 -2.07 -3.28 6.49
CA VAL A 17 -1.49 -1.93 6.37
C VAL A 17 0.00 -1.96 6.62
N LYS A 18 0.73 -1.18 5.82
CA LYS A 18 2.12 -0.83 6.04
C LYS A 18 2.25 0.68 5.99
N THR A 19 2.92 1.29 6.96
CA THR A 19 3.31 2.70 6.90
C THR A 19 4.78 2.86 7.21
N SER A 20 5.41 3.87 6.63
CA SER A 20 6.77 4.25 6.96
C SER A 20 6.90 5.76 7.01
N GLY A 21 7.78 6.27 7.88
CA GLY A 21 7.79 7.68 8.20
C GLY A 21 8.94 8.15 9.08
N GLU A 22 9.08 9.48 9.15
CA GLU A 22 10.00 10.13 10.07
C GLU A 22 9.32 10.25 11.44
N ASN A 23 10.02 9.82 12.48
CA ASN A 23 9.62 10.04 13.86
C ASN A 23 10.67 10.90 14.58
N GLU A 24 10.19 12.00 15.13
CA GLU A 24 10.92 12.85 16.06
C GLU A 24 10.19 12.83 17.40
N ALA A 25 10.84 12.32 18.44
CA ALA A 25 10.30 12.25 19.79
C ALA A 25 11.31 12.83 20.77
N ILE A 26 10.83 13.73 21.63
CA ILE A 26 11.58 14.38 22.70
C ILE A 26 11.13 13.75 24.01
N TYR A 27 12.09 13.32 24.82
CA TYR A 27 11.85 12.77 26.15
C TYR A 27 12.55 13.65 27.19
N VAL A 28 11.84 14.01 28.26
CA VAL A 28 12.39 14.66 29.44
C VAL A 28 12.20 13.72 30.62
N ASN A 29 13.27 13.38 31.32
CA ASN A 29 13.25 12.43 32.44
C ASN A 29 12.64 11.06 32.11
N SER A 30 12.88 10.55 30.89
CA SER A 30 12.29 9.31 30.36
C SER A 30 10.78 9.37 30.10
N GLU A 31 10.16 10.54 30.21
CA GLU A 31 8.76 10.77 29.89
C GLU A 31 8.63 11.48 28.54
N PHE A 32 7.73 10.98 27.67
CA PHE A 32 7.51 11.58 26.36
C PHE A 32 6.98 13.01 26.54
N SER A 33 7.73 13.98 26.01
CA SER A 33 7.51 15.43 26.22
C SER A 33 7.06 16.17 24.97
N GLY A 34 6.97 15.46 23.84
CA GLY A 34 6.51 16.01 22.57
C GLY A 34 7.19 15.34 21.40
N GLY A 35 6.55 15.36 20.23
CA GLY A 35 7.11 14.76 19.03
C GLY A 35 6.22 14.99 17.82
N ASN A 36 6.80 14.80 16.64
CA ASN A 36 6.09 14.83 15.37
C ASN A 36 6.31 13.49 14.67
N THR A 37 5.22 12.87 14.21
CA THR A 37 5.27 11.64 13.41
C THR A 37 4.71 11.94 12.03
N GLY A 38 5.61 12.04 11.04
CA GLY A 38 5.24 12.22 9.65
C GLY A 38 5.10 10.87 8.96
N THR A 39 3.92 10.53 8.44
CA THR A 39 3.79 9.36 7.55
C THR A 39 4.32 9.73 6.17
N ALA A 40 5.46 9.16 5.79
CA ALA A 40 6.08 9.40 4.50
C ALA A 40 5.42 8.57 3.39
N ARG A 41 5.16 7.29 3.64
CA ARG A 41 4.54 6.35 2.70
C ARG A 41 3.54 5.45 3.42
N PHE A 42 2.50 5.02 2.73
CA PHE A 42 1.65 3.93 3.19
C PHE A 42 1.21 3.04 2.03
N SER A 43 0.97 1.77 2.36
CA SER A 43 0.30 0.77 1.54
C SER A 43 -0.85 0.15 2.35
N LEU A 44 -2.03 0.12 1.75
CA LEU A 44 -3.23 -0.54 2.24
C LEU A 44 -3.54 -1.71 1.32
N TYR A 45 -3.43 -2.93 1.84
CA TYR A 45 -3.69 -4.17 1.12
C TYR A 45 -5.18 -4.51 1.26
N VAL A 46 -6.01 -3.95 0.36
CA VAL A 46 -7.47 -4.14 0.41
C VAL A 46 -7.85 -5.57 0.05
N SER A 47 -7.12 -6.16 -0.89
CA SER A 47 -7.23 -7.57 -1.30
C SER A 47 -5.98 -7.97 -2.09
N PRO A 48 -5.77 -9.25 -2.41
CA PRO A 48 -4.68 -9.69 -3.30
C PRO A 48 -4.68 -9.02 -4.68
N TYR A 49 -5.83 -8.45 -5.09
CA TYR A 49 -6.04 -7.79 -6.37
C TYR A 49 -5.88 -6.28 -6.33
N LEU A 50 -5.83 -5.65 -5.14
CA LEU A 50 -5.85 -4.20 -5.02
C LEU A 50 -5.04 -3.73 -3.81
N VAL A 51 -4.01 -2.95 -4.09
CA VAL A 51 -3.21 -2.24 -3.08
C VAL A 51 -3.35 -0.74 -3.30
N ALA A 52 -3.83 -0.04 -2.29
CA ALA A 52 -3.93 1.42 -2.29
C ALA A 52 -2.72 2.03 -1.58
N GLY A 53 -2.30 3.22 -2.00
CA GLY A 53 -1.18 3.94 -1.43
C GLY A 53 -1.44 5.44 -1.33
N GLN A 54 -0.39 6.17 -1.02
CA GLN A 54 -0.47 7.60 -0.76
C GLN A 54 -1.03 8.41 -1.95
N GLY A 55 -1.83 9.42 -1.63
CA GLY A 55 -2.40 10.34 -2.63
C GLY A 55 -3.53 9.74 -3.46
N GLY A 56 -4.20 8.68 -2.96
CA GLY A 56 -5.30 8.03 -3.67
C GLY A 56 -4.84 7.12 -4.81
N LYS A 57 -3.54 6.87 -4.94
CA LYS A 57 -2.97 5.94 -5.94
C LYS A 57 -3.28 4.50 -5.55
N TYR A 58 -3.43 3.62 -6.53
CA TYR A 58 -3.56 2.18 -6.30
C TYR A 58 -2.89 1.37 -7.41
N THR A 59 -2.62 0.11 -7.10
CA THR A 59 -2.24 -0.90 -8.09
C THR A 59 -3.29 -1.99 -8.08
N LYS A 60 -3.85 -2.28 -9.26
CA LYS A 60 -4.73 -3.41 -9.49
C LYS A 60 -3.92 -4.56 -10.10
N HIS A 61 -3.96 -5.71 -9.47
CA HIS A 61 -3.27 -6.91 -9.93
C HIS A 61 -4.24 -7.86 -10.63
N ILE A 62 -3.80 -8.42 -11.75
CA ILE A 62 -4.54 -9.41 -12.53
C ILE A 62 -3.72 -10.70 -12.50
N TYR A 63 -4.42 -11.81 -12.20
CA TYR A 63 -3.83 -13.12 -12.06
C TYR A 63 -4.45 -14.09 -13.06
N VAL A 64 -3.65 -15.07 -13.47
CA VAL A 64 -4.13 -16.34 -14.03
C VAL A 64 -3.75 -17.40 -13.02
N ASP A 65 -4.75 -18.12 -12.51
CA ASP A 65 -4.62 -19.01 -11.35
C ASP A 65 -3.95 -18.28 -10.16
N SER A 66 -2.79 -18.76 -9.70
CA SER A 66 -2.02 -18.15 -8.62
C SER A 66 -0.96 -17.15 -9.09
N GLN A 67 -0.79 -16.97 -10.40
CA GLN A 67 0.31 -16.20 -10.97
C GLN A 67 -0.12 -14.80 -11.39
N ARG A 68 0.60 -13.78 -10.90
CA ARG A 68 0.39 -12.40 -11.30
C ARG A 68 0.91 -12.20 -12.73
N ILE A 69 0.03 -11.79 -13.62
CA ILE A 69 0.38 -11.55 -15.04
C ILE A 69 0.39 -10.06 -15.38
N VAL A 70 -0.39 -9.23 -14.68
CA VAL A 70 -0.45 -7.78 -14.92
C VAL A 70 -0.60 -6.99 -13.63
N SER A 71 0.06 -5.84 -13.57
CA SER A 71 -0.20 -4.78 -12.60
C SER A 71 -0.59 -3.52 -13.35
N LYS A 72 -1.78 -3.00 -13.06
CA LYS A 72 -2.31 -1.76 -13.63
C LYS A 72 -2.32 -0.68 -12.55
N LEU A 73 -1.72 0.46 -12.85
CA LEU A 73 -1.76 1.61 -11.95
C LEU A 73 -3.06 2.39 -12.12
N GLY A 74 -3.43 3.11 -11.07
CA GLY A 74 -4.52 4.05 -11.11
C GLY A 74 -4.45 5.04 -9.96
N ASP A 75 -5.32 6.02 -10.01
CA ASP A 75 -5.63 6.92 -8.92
C ASP A 75 -7.14 6.94 -8.68
N LEU A 76 -7.56 7.49 -7.54
CA LEU A 76 -8.97 7.51 -7.16
C LEU A 76 -9.86 8.20 -8.21
N ALA A 77 -9.30 9.09 -9.03
CA ALA A 77 -9.99 9.72 -10.15
C ALA A 77 -10.12 8.76 -11.37
N SER A 78 -9.12 7.91 -11.62
CA SER A 78 -9.08 6.89 -12.67
C SER A 78 -9.79 5.58 -12.30
N TYR A 79 -10.25 5.42 -11.05
CA TYR A 79 -11.06 4.25 -10.67
C TYR A 79 -12.38 4.19 -11.46
N GLY A 80 -12.72 5.28 -12.17
CA GLY A 80 -14.00 5.48 -12.80
C GLY A 80 -15.10 5.61 -11.74
N ALA A 81 -16.32 5.98 -12.16
CA ALA A 81 -17.46 5.81 -11.28
C ALA A 81 -17.56 4.31 -10.94
N ASP A 82 -17.40 3.94 -9.66
CA ASP A 82 -17.53 2.54 -9.21
C ASP A 82 -18.81 1.92 -9.84
N PRO A 83 -18.73 0.75 -10.50
CA PRO A 83 -19.93 0.11 -11.06
C PRO A 83 -20.92 -0.37 -9.98
N ARG A 84 -20.48 -0.41 -8.70
CA ARG A 84 -21.31 -0.55 -7.49
C ARG A 84 -21.54 0.77 -6.76
N ARG A 85 -21.04 1.89 -7.29
CA ARG A 85 -21.53 3.22 -6.92
C ARG A 85 -22.98 3.11 -7.30
N ILE A 86 -23.84 2.87 -6.32
CA ILE A 86 -25.27 2.91 -6.53
C ILE A 86 -25.44 4.29 -7.17
N PRO A 87 -25.80 4.37 -8.46
CA PRO A 87 -25.77 5.61 -9.21
C PRO A 87 -26.77 6.48 -8.50
N TYR A 88 -26.27 7.31 -7.57
CA TYR A 88 -27.00 7.89 -6.45
C TYR A 88 -28.27 7.08 -6.20
N ALA A 89 -28.27 5.99 -5.39
CA ALA A 89 -29.52 5.32 -4.98
C ALA A 89 -30.52 6.44 -4.87
N GLY A 90 -31.49 6.45 -5.80
CA GLY A 90 -32.25 7.65 -6.03
C GLY A 90 -32.83 8.05 -4.69
N ASN A 91 -33.49 9.19 -4.62
CA ASN A 91 -34.29 9.49 -3.45
C ASN A 91 -35.35 8.39 -3.17
N GLU A 92 -35.40 7.31 -3.96
CA GLU A 92 -36.22 6.12 -3.81
C GLU A 92 -35.40 4.88 -4.23
N ALA A 93 -35.26 3.92 -3.32
CA ALA A 93 -34.95 2.53 -3.62
C ALA A 93 -35.89 1.66 -2.76
N ASP A 94 -36.62 0.73 -3.40
CA ASP A 94 -37.59 -0.19 -2.78
C ASP A 94 -38.38 0.41 -1.60
N GLY A 95 -39.14 1.47 -1.88
CA GLY A 95 -40.08 2.08 -0.93
C GLY A 95 -39.45 2.89 0.22
N LEU A 96 -38.14 3.14 0.19
CA LEU A 96 -37.45 3.98 1.19
C LEU A 96 -36.86 5.24 0.53
N THR A 97 -37.29 6.40 1.03
CA THR A 97 -36.70 7.70 0.66
C THR A 97 -35.60 8.08 1.62
N ILE A 98 -34.36 8.17 1.13
CA ILE A 98 -33.19 8.57 1.94
C ILE A 98 -32.83 10.02 1.62
N ASN A 99 -33.03 10.93 2.59
CA ASN A 99 -32.54 12.31 2.49
C ASN A 99 -31.06 12.38 2.89
N TYR A 100 -30.18 12.24 1.89
CA TYR A 100 -28.73 12.28 2.07
C TYR A 100 -28.22 13.61 2.63
N LYS A 101 -28.88 14.73 2.31
CA LYS A 101 -28.52 16.07 2.81
C LYS A 101 -28.71 16.17 4.32
N ASP A 102 -29.84 15.68 4.83
CA ASP A 102 -30.12 15.67 6.27
C ASP A 102 -29.25 14.68 7.02
N LYS A 103 -28.98 13.50 6.42
CA LYS A 103 -28.10 12.50 7.01
C LYS A 103 -26.67 13.04 7.15
N TYR A 104 -26.17 13.75 6.14
CA TYR A 104 -24.86 14.41 6.19
C TYR A 104 -24.81 15.51 7.25
N ALA A 105 -25.82 16.38 7.31
CA ALA A 105 -25.89 17.43 8.33
C ALA A 105 -25.85 16.86 9.76
N LYS A 106 -26.54 15.75 10.01
CA LYS A 106 -26.49 15.02 11.29
C LYS A 106 -25.12 14.43 11.58
N GLN A 107 -24.45 13.85 10.58
CA GLN A 107 -23.11 13.29 10.74
C GLN A 107 -22.07 14.39 11.03
N LEU A 108 -22.13 15.51 10.31
CA LEU A 108 -21.26 16.66 10.56
C LEU A 108 -21.46 17.24 11.97
N GLN A 109 -22.72 17.28 12.44
CA GLN A 109 -23.01 17.70 13.80
C GLN A 109 -22.42 16.72 14.83
N SER A 110 -22.56 15.41 14.62
CA SER A 110 -21.94 14.39 15.49
C SER A 110 -20.41 14.51 15.55
N ILE A 111 -19.76 14.83 14.43
CA ILE A 111 -18.30 15.08 14.42
C ILE A 111 -17.98 16.33 15.25
N LYS A 112 -18.68 17.44 15.04
CA LYS A 112 -18.49 18.67 15.83
C LYS A 112 -18.71 18.44 17.32
N ASP A 113 -19.72 17.66 17.68
CA ASP A 113 -20.04 17.32 19.07
C ASP A 113 -18.94 16.46 19.70
N ASN A 114 -18.35 15.52 18.95
CA ASN A 114 -17.20 14.74 19.42
C ASN A 114 -15.97 15.63 19.64
N TYR A 115 -15.64 16.53 18.73
CA TYR A 115 -14.52 17.47 18.91
C TYR A 115 -14.73 18.37 20.13
N LYS A 116 -15.96 18.84 20.34
CA LYS A 116 -16.36 19.59 21.53
C LYS A 116 -16.22 18.77 22.81
N ALA A 117 -16.53 17.47 22.78
CA ALA A 117 -16.36 16.60 23.94
C ALA A 117 -14.88 16.45 24.38
N PHE A 118 -13.94 16.68 23.47
CA PHE A 118 -12.50 16.65 23.75
C PHE A 118 -11.87 18.05 23.93
N ASP A 119 -12.67 19.12 24.03
CA ASP A 119 -12.20 20.53 24.05
C ASP A 119 -11.27 20.89 22.87
N LEU A 120 -11.41 20.20 21.74
CA LEU A 120 -10.62 20.43 20.54
C LEU A 120 -11.39 21.33 19.55
N PRO A 121 -10.76 22.39 19.00
CA PRO A 121 -11.39 23.20 17.96
C PRO A 121 -11.55 22.40 16.66
N PHE A 122 -12.75 22.38 16.10
CA PHE A 122 -13.02 21.78 14.78
C PHE A 122 -12.62 22.77 13.67
N ASN A 123 -11.50 22.51 13.00
CA ASN A 123 -10.94 23.35 11.93
C ASN A 123 -11.22 22.82 10.51
N GLY A 124 -12.17 21.89 10.35
CA GLY A 124 -12.51 21.32 9.04
C GLY A 124 -13.19 22.36 8.13
N LYS A 125 -12.74 22.48 6.88
CA LYS A 125 -13.52 23.13 5.81
C LYS A 125 -14.43 22.10 5.16
N ASP A 126 -15.68 22.48 4.91
CA ASP A 126 -16.61 21.69 4.09
C ASP A 126 -16.03 21.59 2.68
N ASN A 127 -16.02 20.39 2.10
CA ASN A 127 -15.65 20.21 0.70
C ASN A 127 -16.84 19.59 -0.02
N ASP A 128 -17.53 20.43 -0.79
CA ASP A 128 -18.82 20.11 -1.39
C ASP A 128 -18.66 19.24 -2.66
N ASP A 129 -17.43 18.91 -3.06
CA ASP A 129 -17.12 18.04 -4.20
C ASP A 129 -17.05 16.55 -3.79
N TYR A 130 -18.23 16.00 -3.48
CA TYR A 130 -18.43 14.58 -3.23
C TYR A 130 -18.38 13.71 -4.50
N VAL A 131 -18.17 14.31 -5.67
CA VAL A 131 -18.15 13.58 -6.94
C VAL A 131 -16.78 12.95 -7.17
N ASN A 132 -15.70 13.64 -6.76
CA ASN A 132 -14.32 13.27 -7.09
C ASN A 132 -13.48 12.74 -5.90
N GLY A 133 -14.10 12.44 -4.75
CA GLY A 133 -13.39 11.82 -3.63
C GLY A 133 -12.29 12.70 -3.01
N GLN A 134 -12.37 14.03 -3.19
CA GLN A 134 -11.56 14.96 -2.40
C GLN A 134 -12.07 14.95 -0.96
N GLY A 135 -11.66 13.93 -0.20
CA GLY A 135 -12.03 13.76 1.20
C GLY A 135 -11.58 14.93 2.09
N PHE A 136 -11.97 14.85 3.37
CA PHE A 136 -11.59 15.77 4.44
C PHE A 136 -10.14 16.24 4.34
N CYS A 137 -9.93 17.42 3.74
CA CYS A 137 -8.62 18.06 3.74
C CYS A 137 -8.58 19.07 4.89
N CYS A 138 -7.70 18.82 5.85
CA CYS A 138 -7.21 19.86 6.75
C CYS A 138 -6.52 20.94 5.89
N ASN A 139 -7.27 22.01 5.60
CA ASN A 139 -6.75 23.29 5.14
C ASN A 139 -6.71 24.21 6.37
N ASP A 140 -5.91 23.87 7.38
CA ASP A 140 -5.64 24.77 8.51
C ASP A 140 -4.74 25.95 8.11
N GLY A 141 -4.26 25.99 6.85
CA GLY A 141 -3.50 27.12 6.30
C GLY A 141 -2.12 27.28 6.93
N THR A 142 -1.70 26.32 7.74
CA THR A 142 -0.44 26.36 8.46
C THR A 142 0.73 26.16 7.50
N PRO A 143 1.88 26.82 7.73
CA PRO A 143 3.12 26.55 7.02
C PRO A 143 3.50 25.07 7.03
N GLU A 144 3.17 24.35 8.10
CA GLU A 144 3.39 22.91 8.27
C GLU A 144 2.54 22.07 7.31
N ALA A 145 1.26 22.39 7.12
CA ALA A 145 0.41 21.74 6.12
C ALA A 145 0.85 22.05 4.68
N ALA A 146 1.37 23.26 4.43
CA ALA A 146 1.97 23.63 3.15
C ALA A 146 3.29 22.88 2.90
N GLN A 147 4.12 22.71 3.93
CA GLN A 147 5.35 21.91 3.87
C GLN A 147 5.06 20.41 3.71
N ALA A 148 4.03 19.85 4.34
CA ALA A 148 3.60 18.47 4.13
C ALA A 148 3.15 18.22 2.68
N ARG A 149 2.43 19.19 2.08
CA ARG A 149 2.06 19.18 0.63
C ARG A 149 3.26 19.35 -0.30
N ALA A 150 4.26 20.15 0.11
CA ALA A 150 5.48 20.34 -0.66
C ALA A 150 6.41 19.11 -0.56
N ARG A 151 6.52 18.47 0.60
CA ARG A 151 7.29 17.23 0.83
C ARG A 151 6.68 16.03 0.11
N THR A 152 5.35 15.92 0.03
CA THR A 152 4.68 14.88 -0.78
C THR A 152 4.88 15.07 -2.29
N ARG A 153 5.07 16.31 -2.76
CA ARG A 153 5.50 16.58 -4.14
C ARG A 153 6.96 16.21 -4.40
N ALA A 154 7.84 16.29 -3.39
CA ALA A 154 9.28 16.11 -3.55
C ALA A 154 9.74 14.66 -3.82
N VAL A 155 8.87 13.65 -3.67
CA VAL A 155 9.22 12.23 -3.90
C VAL A 155 8.60 11.68 -5.21
N ASN A 156 7.69 12.43 -5.85
CA ASN A 156 6.97 11.98 -7.05
C ASN A 156 7.55 12.61 -8.33
N GLY A 157 8.78 12.23 -8.71
CA GLY A 157 9.31 12.56 -10.04
C GLY A 157 8.70 11.73 -11.17
N ASN A 158 8.11 10.58 -10.85
CA ASN A 158 7.72 9.55 -11.83
C ASN A 158 6.21 9.54 -12.17
N PHE A 159 5.40 10.32 -11.43
CA PHE A 159 3.93 10.35 -11.59
C PHE A 159 3.51 11.81 -11.68
N LYS A 160 3.05 12.24 -12.87
CA LYS A 160 2.67 13.62 -13.14
C LYS A 160 1.16 13.81 -13.01
N PRO A 161 0.69 14.98 -12.55
CA PRO A 161 -0.71 15.35 -12.73
C PRO A 161 -1.04 15.30 -14.23
N ASN A 162 -2.08 14.56 -14.61
CA ASN A 162 -2.53 14.28 -15.99
C ASN A 162 -1.85 13.12 -16.74
N ASP A 163 -1.13 12.21 -16.06
CA ASP A 163 -0.81 10.94 -16.69
C ASP A 163 -2.08 10.10 -16.89
N ASP A 164 -2.22 9.47 -18.06
CA ASP A 164 -3.28 8.49 -18.33
C ASP A 164 -2.97 7.21 -17.54
N TYR A 165 -3.18 7.21 -16.22
CA TYR A 165 -2.85 6.07 -15.35
C TYR A 165 -3.52 4.77 -15.80
N GLU A 166 -4.68 4.85 -16.46
CA GLU A 166 -5.34 3.69 -17.06
C GLU A 166 -4.52 2.99 -18.16
N LYS A 167 -3.55 3.68 -18.77
CA LYS A 167 -2.62 3.13 -19.77
C LYS A 167 -1.33 2.60 -19.15
N MET A 168 -1.07 2.89 -17.87
CA MET A 168 0.08 2.34 -17.14
C MET A 168 -0.19 0.90 -16.70
N GLN A 169 0.05 -0.02 -17.64
CA GLN A 169 -0.08 -1.46 -17.46
C GLN A 169 1.29 -2.11 -17.59
N PHE A 170 1.60 -3.00 -16.65
CA PHE A 170 2.87 -3.70 -16.56
C PHE A 170 2.64 -5.20 -16.62
N TYR A 171 3.20 -5.85 -17.63
CA TYR A 171 3.06 -7.28 -17.90
C TYR A 171 4.26 -8.04 -17.33
N TYR A 172 4.00 -9.11 -16.61
CA TYR A 172 5.02 -9.93 -15.96
C TYR A 172 5.41 -11.09 -16.86
N HIS A 173 6.71 -11.27 -17.04
CA HIS A 173 7.34 -12.40 -17.71
C HIS A 173 8.16 -13.16 -16.66
N PRO A 174 7.52 -14.14 -15.99
CA PRO A 174 8.12 -14.82 -14.86
C PRO A 174 9.09 -15.92 -15.27
N ASP A 175 10.00 -16.29 -14.35
CA ASP A 175 10.81 -17.51 -14.46
C ASP A 175 9.99 -18.78 -14.17
N HIS A 176 10.65 -19.95 -14.19
CA HIS A 176 9.98 -21.24 -13.94
C HIS A 176 9.45 -21.41 -12.51
N LEU A 177 9.92 -20.60 -11.55
CA LEU A 177 9.46 -20.58 -10.16
C LEU A 177 8.39 -19.51 -9.91
N GLY A 178 8.05 -18.75 -10.95
CA GLY A 178 7.08 -17.66 -10.88
C GLY A 178 7.64 -16.34 -10.37
N SER A 179 8.97 -16.21 -10.21
CA SER A 179 9.62 -14.95 -9.86
C SER A 179 9.57 -13.98 -11.03
N SER A 180 9.44 -12.69 -10.75
CA SER A 180 9.44 -11.65 -11.79
C SER A 180 10.82 -11.55 -12.46
N SER A 181 10.96 -11.87 -13.74
CA SER A 181 12.24 -11.72 -14.45
C SER A 181 12.24 -10.47 -15.34
N TYR A 182 11.32 -10.40 -16.30
CA TYR A 182 11.11 -9.19 -17.09
C TYR A 182 9.72 -8.62 -16.84
N ILE A 183 9.64 -7.29 -16.80
CA ILE A 183 8.38 -6.56 -16.76
C ILE A 183 8.36 -5.61 -17.96
N THR A 184 7.32 -5.66 -18.78
CA THR A 184 7.15 -4.76 -19.92
C THR A 184 5.97 -3.81 -19.74
N ASN A 185 6.04 -2.62 -20.32
CA ASN A 185 4.91 -1.69 -20.37
C ASN A 185 3.94 -2.04 -21.52
N LEU A 186 2.90 -1.22 -21.70
CA LEU A 186 1.90 -1.39 -22.76
C LEU A 186 2.47 -1.30 -24.19
N ASP A 187 3.57 -0.57 -24.36
CA ASP A 187 4.26 -0.41 -25.64
C ASP A 187 5.25 -1.55 -25.93
N GLY A 188 5.38 -2.52 -25.01
CA GLY A 188 6.30 -3.65 -25.11
C GLY A 188 7.75 -3.32 -24.74
N GLU A 189 8.00 -2.14 -24.20
CA GLU A 189 9.33 -1.75 -23.71
C GLU A 189 9.59 -2.36 -22.34
N VAL A 190 10.85 -2.74 -22.07
CA VAL A 190 11.26 -3.27 -20.77
C VAL A 190 11.20 -2.16 -19.72
N ALA A 191 10.32 -2.32 -18.74
CA ALA A 191 10.20 -1.44 -17.59
C ALA A 191 11.16 -1.81 -16.46
N GLN A 192 11.31 -3.12 -16.24
CA GLN A 192 12.17 -3.66 -15.19
C GLN A 192 12.70 -5.02 -15.61
N HIS A 193 13.97 -5.29 -15.32
CA HIS A 193 14.65 -6.57 -15.51
C HIS A 193 15.34 -6.95 -14.21
N ILE A 194 15.06 -8.16 -13.71
CA ILE A 194 15.53 -8.64 -12.42
C ILE A 194 16.13 -10.03 -12.59
N GLU A 195 17.30 -10.23 -12.00
CA GLU A 195 17.93 -11.54 -11.85
C GLU A 195 18.18 -11.83 -10.38
N TYR A 196 18.04 -13.09 -9.98
CA TYR A 196 18.18 -13.55 -8.61
C TYR A 196 19.31 -14.56 -8.48
N VAL A 197 19.98 -14.58 -7.34
CA VAL A 197 20.69 -15.79 -6.89
C VAL A 197 19.67 -16.86 -6.50
N PRO A 198 20.05 -18.15 -6.39
CA PRO A 198 19.09 -19.25 -6.23
C PRO A 198 18.10 -19.10 -5.06
N PHE A 199 18.51 -18.44 -3.98
CA PHE A 199 17.68 -18.22 -2.78
C PHE A 199 16.92 -16.88 -2.78
N GLY A 200 16.88 -16.16 -3.90
CA GLY A 200 15.99 -15.00 -4.08
C GLY A 200 16.57 -13.64 -3.71
N GLU A 201 17.85 -13.56 -3.33
CA GLU A 201 18.55 -12.27 -3.27
C GLU A 201 18.69 -11.71 -4.69
N VAL A 202 18.31 -10.45 -4.86
CA VAL A 202 18.39 -9.75 -6.14
C VAL A 202 19.85 -9.53 -6.48
N PHE A 203 20.29 -10.12 -7.59
CA PHE A 203 21.67 -9.99 -8.09
C PHE A 203 21.80 -8.80 -9.03
N ILE A 204 20.86 -8.68 -9.98
CA ILE A 204 20.79 -7.58 -10.94
C ILE A 204 19.37 -7.02 -10.91
N GLU A 205 19.27 -5.70 -10.94
CA GLU A 205 17.99 -5.02 -11.13
C GLU A 205 18.18 -3.75 -11.98
N GLU A 206 17.58 -3.77 -13.17
CA GLU A 206 17.57 -2.65 -14.10
C GLU A 206 16.16 -2.07 -14.17
N ARG A 207 16.05 -0.73 -14.09
CA ARG A 207 14.78 -0.01 -13.96
C ARG A 207 14.73 1.15 -14.95
N ASN A 208 13.62 1.35 -15.63
CA ASN A 208 13.40 2.50 -16.52
C ASN A 208 12.79 3.74 -15.82
N ASN A 209 12.67 3.71 -14.48
CA ASN A 209 12.14 4.77 -13.61
C ASN A 209 10.67 5.19 -13.86
N THR A 210 9.86 4.42 -14.59
CA THR A 210 8.42 4.73 -14.71
C THR A 210 7.66 4.21 -13.48
N TRP A 211 7.77 2.90 -13.22
CA TRP A 211 7.25 2.24 -12.02
C TRP A 211 8.01 0.93 -11.83
N ASN A 212 8.34 0.61 -10.58
CA ASN A 212 9.00 -0.64 -10.22
C ASN A 212 8.04 -1.46 -9.38
N THR A 213 7.92 -2.74 -9.71
CA THR A 213 7.10 -3.62 -8.91
C THR A 213 7.82 -3.98 -7.61
N PRO A 214 7.13 -4.00 -6.46
CA PRO A 214 7.70 -4.59 -5.24
C PRO A 214 7.58 -6.12 -5.25
N TYR A 215 6.91 -6.73 -6.24
CA TYR A 215 6.69 -8.16 -6.28
C TYR A 215 7.78 -8.85 -7.11
N LEU A 216 8.76 -9.44 -6.42
CA LEU A 216 10.00 -9.94 -7.03
C LEU A 216 10.04 -11.48 -6.97
N PHE A 217 10.87 -12.05 -6.11
CA PHE A 217 11.07 -13.50 -5.96
C PHE A 217 9.78 -14.25 -5.58
N ASN A 218 9.49 -15.36 -6.26
CA ASN A 218 8.24 -16.13 -6.16
C ASN A 218 6.96 -15.27 -6.21
N ALA A 219 7.02 -14.14 -6.93
CA ALA A 219 5.97 -13.13 -7.01
C ALA A 219 5.52 -12.54 -5.65
N LYS A 220 6.36 -12.67 -4.61
CA LYS A 220 6.12 -12.12 -3.27
C LYS A 220 6.66 -10.71 -3.16
N GLU A 221 6.01 -9.94 -2.28
CA GLU A 221 6.38 -8.55 -2.05
C GLU A 221 7.70 -8.49 -1.30
N PHE A 222 8.70 -7.86 -1.91
CA PHE A 222 9.93 -7.44 -1.27
C PHE A 222 9.68 -6.14 -0.50
N ASP A 223 9.90 -6.22 0.80
CA ASP A 223 9.70 -5.12 1.72
C ASP A 223 11.02 -4.34 1.88
N GLU A 224 11.17 -3.26 1.12
CA GLU A 224 12.40 -2.44 1.09
C GLU A 224 12.83 -1.93 2.47
N GLU A 225 11.87 -1.65 3.37
CA GLU A 225 12.15 -1.17 4.73
C GLU A 225 12.78 -2.23 5.62
N THR A 226 12.61 -3.51 5.29
CA THR A 226 13.17 -4.64 6.06
C THR A 226 14.23 -5.44 5.31
N GLY A 227 14.24 -5.38 3.98
CA GLY A 227 15.05 -6.26 3.14
C GLY A 227 14.49 -7.68 3.00
N MET A 228 13.24 -7.93 3.43
CA MET A 228 12.64 -9.26 3.50
C MET A 228 11.48 -9.43 2.52
N TYR A 229 11.18 -10.67 2.16
CA TYR A 229 9.98 -11.02 1.42
C TYR A 229 8.82 -11.38 2.35
N TYR A 230 7.64 -10.82 2.10
CA TYR A 230 6.42 -11.17 2.82
C TYR A 230 5.64 -12.29 2.12
N TYR A 231 5.50 -13.44 2.79
CA TYR A 231 4.80 -14.63 2.28
C TYR A 231 3.42 -14.85 2.92
N GLY A 232 2.86 -13.85 3.60
CA GLY A 232 1.62 -14.00 4.36
C GLY A 232 1.91 -14.49 5.78
N ALA A 233 2.16 -15.79 5.92
CA ALA A 233 2.38 -16.41 7.22
C ALA A 233 3.77 -16.11 7.83
N ARG A 234 4.77 -15.82 7.00
CA ARG A 234 6.17 -15.64 7.42
C ARG A 234 6.88 -14.59 6.59
N TYR A 235 7.94 -14.01 7.17
CA TYR A 235 8.93 -13.21 6.45
C TYR A 235 10.12 -14.09 6.09
N TYR A 236 10.61 -13.94 4.87
CA TYR A 236 11.77 -14.65 4.34
C TYR A 236 12.92 -13.68 4.12
N GLU A 237 14.09 -13.98 4.68
CA GLU A 237 15.31 -13.19 4.50
C GLU A 237 16.16 -13.82 3.39
N PRO A 238 16.21 -13.23 2.19
CA PRO A 238 16.85 -13.85 1.04
C PRO A 238 18.37 -13.97 1.19
N ARG A 239 19.01 -13.03 1.90
CA ARG A 239 20.47 -13.00 2.08
C ARG A 239 20.96 -14.09 3.03
N LEU A 240 20.14 -14.42 4.03
CA LEU A 240 20.40 -15.54 4.95
C LEU A 240 19.84 -16.86 4.43
N SER A 241 18.94 -16.81 3.45
CA SER A 241 18.25 -17.97 2.90
C SER A 241 17.40 -18.70 3.94
N LEU A 242 16.82 -17.96 4.89
CA LEU A 242 16.07 -18.49 6.03
C LEU A 242 14.74 -17.77 6.23
N TRP A 243 13.77 -18.49 6.77
CA TRP A 243 12.57 -17.89 7.35
C TRP A 243 12.92 -17.17 8.66
N MET A 244 12.21 -16.08 8.95
CA MET A 244 12.38 -15.33 10.19
C MET A 244 11.55 -15.87 11.36
N SER A 245 10.70 -16.87 11.10
CA SER A 245 9.90 -17.57 12.11
C SER A 245 9.80 -19.06 11.81
N VAL A 246 9.59 -19.83 12.88
CA VAL A 246 9.40 -21.29 12.83
C VAL A 246 8.14 -21.63 12.03
N ASP A 247 8.23 -22.66 11.18
CA ASP A 247 7.04 -23.22 10.51
C ASP A 247 6.00 -23.70 11.54
N ARG A 248 4.73 -23.32 11.36
CA ARG A 248 3.62 -23.82 12.20
C ARG A 248 3.49 -25.33 12.17
N PHE A 249 3.91 -25.96 11.07
CA PHE A 249 3.87 -27.40 10.86
C PHE A 249 5.26 -28.06 11.02
N ALA A 250 6.22 -27.39 11.66
CA ALA A 250 7.57 -27.93 11.85
C ALA A 250 7.57 -29.33 12.51
N GLU A 251 6.63 -29.59 13.42
CA GLU A 251 6.49 -30.90 14.07
C GLU A 251 6.20 -32.06 13.09
N ASN A 252 5.56 -31.77 11.96
CA ASN A 252 5.28 -32.78 10.92
C ASN A 252 6.52 -33.13 10.09
N TYR A 253 7.59 -32.32 10.17
CA TYR A 253 8.81 -32.46 9.38
C TYR A 253 10.05 -32.45 10.27
N PRO A 254 10.21 -33.44 11.17
CA PRO A 254 11.31 -33.45 12.16
C PRO A 254 12.70 -33.54 11.53
N ASN A 255 12.78 -33.95 10.26
CA ASN A 255 14.01 -34.06 9.48
C ASN A 255 14.38 -32.79 8.69
N ILE A 256 13.57 -31.73 8.76
CA ILE A 256 13.82 -30.45 8.09
C ILE A 256 13.95 -29.37 9.16
N ALA A 257 14.95 -28.50 9.04
CA ALA A 257 15.09 -27.39 9.97
C ALA A 257 13.89 -26.44 9.87
N SER A 258 13.35 -26.02 11.00
CA SER A 258 12.13 -25.21 11.10
C SER A 258 12.18 -23.85 10.40
N TYR A 259 13.39 -23.36 10.11
CA TYR A 259 13.66 -22.10 9.41
C TYR A 259 14.08 -22.29 7.95
N CYS A 260 14.21 -23.53 7.48
CA CYS A 260 14.74 -23.85 6.16
C CYS A 260 13.77 -23.44 5.04
N PHE A 261 14.30 -22.78 4.02
CA PHE A 261 13.55 -22.49 2.79
C PHE A 261 13.67 -23.65 1.80
N SER A 262 12.53 -24.12 1.31
CA SER A 262 12.40 -25.16 0.27
C SER A 262 13.31 -26.39 0.49
N ALA A 263 13.48 -26.83 1.74
CA ALA A 263 14.39 -27.94 2.10
C ALA A 263 15.82 -27.79 1.55
N ASN A 264 16.33 -26.56 1.45
CA ASN A 264 17.61 -26.17 0.83
C ASN A 264 17.72 -26.47 -0.67
N ASN A 265 16.60 -26.64 -1.37
CA ASN A 265 16.53 -26.78 -2.81
C ASN A 265 15.53 -25.77 -3.41
N PRO A 266 15.93 -24.49 -3.60
CA PRO A 266 15.02 -23.45 -4.04
C PRO A 266 14.71 -23.47 -5.55
N ILE A 267 15.39 -24.31 -6.34
CA ILE A 267 15.27 -24.36 -7.81
C ILE A 267 14.38 -25.52 -8.30
N GLY A 268 14.30 -26.58 -7.51
CA GLY A 268 13.85 -27.91 -7.93
C GLY A 268 12.39 -28.26 -7.68
#